data_AF-A0A2R6QMA4-F1
#
_entry.id   AF-A0A2R6QMA4-F1
#
_cell.length_a   1.000
_cell.length_b   1.000
_cell.length_c   1.000
_cell.angle_alpha   90.00
_cell.angle_beta   90.00
_cell.angle_gamma   90.00
#
_symmetry.space_group_name_H-M   'P 1'
#
loop_
_entity.id
_entity.type
_entity.pdbx_description
1 polymer ?
#
loop_
_entity_poly.entity_id
_entity_poly.type
_entity_poly.pdbx_seq_one_letter_code
_entity_poly.pdbx_strand_id
1 'polypeptide(L)'
;MESVDDEQQPNLSSLEEDEEEEEAIRALPKSSSETITPNFIGLGKHRMAAAVDHLHHQIQIIQEELEELETLGESSLVCKELVSTVESIPDALLPLTQGPAVVGWDRWFQGAHGSRGRKWWF
;
A
#
# COMPACT_ATOMS: atom_id res chain seq x y z
N MET A 1 -39.37 -31.03 63.41
CA MET A 1 -39.93 -31.67 62.21
C MET A 1 -40.10 -30.59 61.17
N GLU A 2 -39.65 -30.65 59.92
CA GLU A 2 -39.09 -31.71 59.08
C GLU A 2 -38.81 -31.05 57.71
N SER A 3 -37.63 -31.32 57.12
CA SER A 3 -37.23 -31.31 55.67
C SER A 3 -37.44 -30.03 54.81
N VAL A 4 -36.51 -29.45 54.01
CA VAL A 4 -35.58 -29.97 52.96
C VAL A 4 -36.40 -30.64 51.84
N ASP A 5 -36.47 -30.25 50.55
CA ASP A 5 -35.79 -29.35 49.61
C ASP A 5 -36.84 -28.92 48.55
N ASP A 6 -36.64 -27.82 47.82
CA ASP A 6 -36.97 -27.77 46.38
C ASP A 6 -36.23 -26.60 45.69
N GLU A 7 -35.84 -26.89 44.46
CA GLU A 7 -34.83 -26.27 43.61
C GLU A 7 -34.81 -24.74 43.48
N GLN A 8 -33.59 -24.20 43.37
CA GLN A 8 -33.25 -23.39 42.20
C GLN A 8 -31.72 -23.44 41.99
N GLN A 9 -31.28 -24.17 40.95
CA GLN A 9 -29.90 -24.09 40.49
C GLN A 9 -29.64 -22.73 39.82
N PRO A 10 -28.54 -22.02 40.12
CA PRO A 10 -28.01 -21.03 39.20
C PRO A 10 -27.25 -21.76 38.08
N ASN A 11 -27.56 -21.37 36.84
CA ASN A 11 -26.91 -21.92 35.65
C ASN A 11 -25.40 -21.69 35.72
N LEU A 12 -24.65 -22.69 35.25
CA LEU A 12 -23.23 -22.63 34.95
C LEU A 12 -23.12 -22.64 33.42
N SER A 13 -23.33 -21.50 32.75
CA SER A 13 -23.13 -21.42 31.30
C SER A 13 -22.74 -20.03 30.77
N SER A 14 -22.16 -19.14 31.58
CA SER A 14 -21.77 -17.79 31.12
C SER A 14 -20.32 -17.41 31.46
N LEU A 15 -19.42 -18.39 31.64
CA LEU A 15 -18.00 -18.11 31.88
C LEU A 15 -17.06 -18.78 30.87
N GLU A 16 -17.59 -19.36 29.80
CA GLU A 16 -16.77 -20.01 28.76
C GLU A 16 -16.75 -19.24 27.43
N GLU A 17 -17.49 -18.12 27.30
CA GLU A 17 -17.52 -17.34 26.06
C GLU A 17 -16.50 -16.18 26.04
N ASP A 18 -15.92 -15.79 27.18
CA ASP A 18 -14.96 -14.68 27.26
C ASP A 18 -13.50 -15.10 26.99
N GLU A 19 -13.16 -16.41 27.09
CA GLU A 19 -11.78 -16.88 26.92
C GLU A 19 -11.41 -17.14 25.43
N GLU A 20 -12.37 -17.43 24.56
CA GLU A 20 -12.11 -17.62 23.12
C GLU A 20 -11.89 -16.30 22.36
N GLU A 21 -12.43 -15.18 22.85
CA GLU A 21 -12.25 -13.87 22.21
C GLU A 21 -10.84 -13.28 22.48
N GLU A 22 -10.22 -13.59 23.62
CA GLU A 22 -8.85 -13.16 23.97
C GLU A 22 -7.78 -13.89 23.14
N GLU A 23 -8.00 -15.15 22.78
CA GLU A 23 -7.03 -15.93 22.00
C GLU A 23 -6.97 -15.50 20.53
N ALA A 24 -8.10 -15.02 19.97
CA ALA A 24 -8.19 -14.54 18.60
C ALA A 24 -7.37 -13.26 18.33
N ILE A 25 -7.17 -12.42 19.34
CA ILE A 25 -6.37 -11.17 19.22
C ILE A 25 -4.87 -11.47 19.18
N ARG A 26 -4.44 -12.63 19.70
CA ARG A 26 -3.03 -13.04 19.73
C ARG A 26 -2.52 -13.60 18.40
N ALA A 27 -3.42 -14.01 17.50
CA ALA A 27 -3.08 -14.63 16.22
C ALA A 27 -2.92 -13.63 15.05
N LEU A 28 -3.07 -12.33 15.29
CA LEU A 28 -2.83 -11.33 14.23
C LEU A 28 -1.32 -11.25 13.95
N PRO A 29 -0.87 -11.36 12.69
CA PRO A 29 0.53 -11.11 12.36
C PRO A 29 0.86 -9.68 12.79
N LYS A 30 1.77 -9.55 13.76
CA LYS A 30 2.39 -8.28 14.13
C LYS A 30 3.09 -7.79 12.86
N SER A 31 2.39 -6.96 12.09
CA SER A 31 3.01 -6.21 11.02
C SER A 31 4.12 -5.41 11.68
N SER A 32 5.34 -5.73 11.31
CA SER A 32 6.54 -5.04 11.74
C SER A 32 6.58 -3.68 11.07
N SER A 33 5.64 -2.80 11.41
CA SER A 33 5.96 -1.38 11.43
C SER A 33 6.68 -1.16 12.74
N GLU A 34 8.01 -1.22 12.70
CA GLU A 34 8.80 -0.59 13.74
C GLU A 34 8.34 0.86 13.81
N THR A 35 7.48 1.16 14.79
CA THR A 35 7.22 2.52 15.22
C THR A 35 8.55 3.01 15.75
N ILE A 36 9.28 3.74 14.92
CA ILE A 36 10.48 4.48 15.33
C ILE A 36 9.96 5.53 16.30
N THR A 37 9.83 5.15 17.57
CA THR A 37 9.68 6.10 18.66
C THR A 37 11.05 6.76 18.78
N PRO A 38 11.20 8.06 18.44
CA PRO A 38 12.48 8.71 18.63
C PRO A 38 12.77 8.66 20.13
N ASN A 39 13.88 8.03 20.50
CA ASN A 39 14.32 7.86 21.89
C ASN A 39 14.50 9.26 22.52
N PHE A 40 13.45 9.79 23.16
CA PHE A 40 13.43 11.14 23.76
C PHE A 40 14.28 11.28 25.02
N ILE A 41 14.77 10.15 25.55
CA ILE A 41 15.60 10.05 26.76
C ILE A 41 17.00 10.60 26.44
N GLY A 42 17.17 11.93 26.55
CA GLY A 42 18.44 12.64 26.37
C GLY A 42 18.44 13.77 25.35
N LEU A 43 17.30 14.12 24.73
CA LEU A 43 17.23 15.26 23.81
C LEU A 43 17.14 16.58 24.58
N GLY A 44 18.10 17.48 24.35
CA GLY A 44 18.04 18.85 24.87
C GLY A 44 16.79 19.61 24.39
N LYS A 45 16.39 20.64 25.13
CA LYS A 45 15.17 21.45 24.91
C LYS A 45 14.91 21.81 23.44
N HIS A 46 15.95 22.26 22.73
CA HIS A 46 15.85 22.64 21.32
C HIS A 46 15.53 21.46 20.39
N ARG A 47 16.10 20.29 20.68
CA ARG A 47 15.85 19.10 19.86
C ARG A 47 14.45 18.54 20.11
N MET A 48 13.95 18.66 21.34
CA MET A 48 12.54 18.34 21.63
C MET A 48 11.60 19.31 20.91
N ALA A 49 11.86 20.61 20.94
CA ALA A 49 11.07 21.60 20.20
C ALA A 49 11.07 21.32 18.69
N ALA A 50 12.25 21.09 18.09
CA ALA A 50 12.35 20.75 16.67
C ALA A 50 11.63 19.45 16.30
N ALA A 51 11.64 18.44 17.19
CA ALA A 51 10.89 17.20 16.98
C ALA A 51 9.37 17.45 17.03
N VAL A 52 8.91 18.29 17.95
CA VAL A 52 7.50 18.70 18.03
C VAL A 52 7.10 19.48 16.77
N ASP A 53 7.91 20.45 16.34
CA ASP A 53 7.64 21.24 15.13
C ASP A 53 7.59 20.35 13.88
N HIS A 54 8.50 19.37 13.79
CA HIS A 54 8.52 18.41 12.70
C HIS A 54 7.26 17.53 12.69
N LEU A 55 6.83 17.03 13.84
CA LEU A 55 5.60 16.25 13.95
C LEU A 55 4.38 17.10 13.61
N HIS A 56 4.34 18.36 14.05
CA HIS A 56 3.26 19.28 13.71
C HIS A 56 3.18 19.53 12.20
N HIS A 57 4.33 19.72 11.55
CA HIS A 57 4.41 19.86 10.10
C HIS A 57 3.93 18.60 9.36
N GLN A 58 4.32 17.41 9.84
CA GLN A 58 3.81 16.16 9.26
C GLN A 58 2.29 16.03 9.41
N ILE A 59 1.74 16.40 10.56
CA ILE A 59 0.29 16.42 10.78
C ILE A 59 -0.38 17.36 9.77
N GLN A 60 0.19 18.56 9.56
CA GLN A 60 -0.34 19.53 8.61
C GLN A 60 -0.33 18.99 7.17
N ILE A 61 0.78 18.39 6.72
CA ILE A 61 0.87 17.78 5.38
C ILE A 61 -0.20 16.71 5.21
N ILE A 62 -0.32 15.79 6.16
CA ILE A 62 -1.29 14.69 6.06
C ILE A 62 -2.73 15.23 6.00
N GLN A 63 -3.02 16.31 6.72
CA GLN A 63 -4.34 16.95 6.68
C GLN A 63 -4.62 17.59 5.31
N GLU A 64 -3.64 18.28 4.72
CA GLU A 64 -3.73 18.86 3.38
C GLU A 64 -3.92 17.78 2.31
N GLU A 65 -3.13 16.70 2.35
CA GLU A 65 -3.27 15.56 1.43
C GLU A 65 -4.65 14.89 1.54
N LEU A 66 -5.21 14.79 2.75
CA LEU A 66 -6.55 14.24 2.96
C LEU A 66 -7.65 15.14 2.38
N GLU A 67 -7.53 16.46 2.53
CA GLU A 67 -8.46 17.43 1.93
C GLU A 67 -8.42 17.34 0.40
N GLU A 68 -7.23 17.21 -0.19
CA GLU A 68 -7.10 16.97 -1.62
C GLU A 68 -7.76 15.65 -2.06
N LEU A 69 -7.53 14.56 -1.33
CA LEU A 69 -8.13 13.25 -1.61
C LEU A 69 -9.67 13.25 -1.55
N GLU A 70 -10.28 14.08 -0.71
CA GLU A 70 -11.74 14.24 -0.65
C GLU A 70 -12.29 14.84 -1.96
N THR A 71 -11.51 15.68 -2.64
CA THR A 71 -11.88 16.25 -3.94
C THR A 71 -11.61 15.33 -5.12
N LEU A 72 -10.73 14.34 -4.96
CA LEU A 72 -10.37 13.42 -6.03
C LEU A 72 -11.49 12.39 -6.27
N GLY A 73 -11.87 12.23 -7.54
CA GLY A 73 -12.91 11.30 -7.96
C GLY A 73 -12.45 9.84 -8.03
N GLU A 74 -13.33 8.96 -8.52
CA GLU A 74 -13.03 7.53 -8.67
C GLU A 74 -11.85 7.27 -9.63
N SER A 75 -10.83 6.57 -9.13
CA SER A 75 -9.73 6.09 -9.97
C SER A 75 -10.19 5.15 -11.08
N SER A 76 -11.31 4.43 -10.85
CA SER A 76 -11.93 3.52 -11.82
C SER A 76 -12.30 4.23 -13.13
N LEU A 77 -12.72 5.50 -13.03
CA LEU A 77 -13.16 6.32 -14.16
C LEU A 77 -11.94 6.84 -14.92
N VAL A 78 -10.99 7.44 -14.21
CA VAL A 78 -9.73 7.96 -14.77
C VAL A 78 -8.95 6.85 -15.49
N CYS A 79 -8.88 5.66 -14.91
CA CYS A 79 -8.20 4.51 -15.54
C CYS A 79 -8.90 4.06 -16.84
N LYS A 80 -10.24 4.06 -16.89
CA LYS A 80 -10.97 3.73 -18.12
C LYS A 80 -10.74 4.76 -19.22
N GLU A 81 -10.73 6.04 -18.86
CA GLU A 81 -10.42 7.13 -19.79
C GLU A 81 -8.98 7.02 -20.30
N LEU A 82 -8.02 6.72 -19.42
CA LEU A 82 -6.62 6.50 -19.79
C LEU A 82 -6.48 5.34 -20.78
N VAL A 83 -7.11 4.19 -20.51
CA VAL A 83 -7.08 3.05 -21.44
C VAL A 83 -7.72 3.42 -22.78
N SER A 84 -8.89 4.06 -22.75
CA SER A 84 -9.58 4.50 -23.98
C SER A 84 -8.73 5.47 -24.82
N THR A 85 -8.05 6.41 -24.17
CA THR A 85 -7.16 7.37 -24.86
C THR A 85 -5.93 6.69 -25.44
N VAL A 86 -5.28 5.80 -24.70
CA VAL A 86 -4.11 5.05 -25.17
C VAL A 86 -4.47 4.11 -26.33
N GLU A 87 -5.62 3.44 -26.27
CA GLU A 87 -6.08 2.54 -27.34
C GLU A 87 -6.54 3.30 -28.60
N SER A 88 -6.95 4.56 -28.46
CA SER A 88 -7.43 5.36 -29.60
C SER A 88 -6.33 5.76 -30.59
N ILE A 89 -5.07 5.85 -30.14
CA ILE A 89 -3.93 6.28 -30.97
C ILE A 89 -3.01 5.08 -31.22
N PRO A 90 -2.85 4.63 -32.47
CA PRO A 90 -1.93 3.54 -32.77
C PRO A 90 -0.47 3.99 -32.55
N ASP A 91 0.22 3.36 -31.59
CA ASP A 91 1.64 3.58 -31.35
C ASP A 91 2.52 2.86 -32.40
N ALA A 92 3.29 3.62 -33.18
CA ALA A 92 4.17 3.11 -34.24
C ALA A 92 5.32 2.22 -33.74
N LEU A 93 5.58 2.19 -32.43
CA LEU A 93 6.59 1.33 -31.83
C LEU A 93 6.01 -0.03 -31.38
N LEU A 94 4.70 -0.19 -31.39
CA LEU A 94 4.07 -1.44 -31.00
C LEU A 94 3.97 -2.39 -32.22
N PRO A 95 4.32 -3.69 -32.07
CA PRO A 95 4.23 -4.67 -33.16
C PRO A 95 2.82 -4.84 -33.75
N LEU A 96 1.80 -4.40 -33.01
CA LEU A 96 0.40 -4.48 -33.38
C LEU A 96 -0.01 -3.41 -34.40
N THR A 97 0.73 -2.30 -34.48
CA THR A 97 0.41 -1.25 -35.45
C THR A 97 0.98 -1.63 -36.81
N GLN A 98 0.06 -1.91 -37.74
CA GLN A 98 0.39 -2.09 -39.16
C GLN A 98 0.71 -0.72 -39.77
N GLY A 99 1.85 -0.15 -39.37
CA GLY A 99 2.44 0.99 -40.06
C GLY A 99 3.00 0.55 -41.41
N PRO A 100 3.17 1.47 -42.39
CA PRO A 100 3.94 1.15 -43.58
C PRO A 100 5.26 0.55 -43.15
N ALA A 101 5.66 -0.59 -43.71
CA ALA A 101 6.96 -1.19 -43.50
C ALA A 101 8.02 -0.22 -44.04
N VAL A 102 8.31 0.84 -43.29
CA VAL A 102 9.36 1.79 -43.62
C VAL A 102 10.64 1.03 -43.33
N VAL A 103 11.12 0.35 -44.36
CA VAL A 103 12.34 -0.49 -44.45
C VAL A 103 13.59 0.11 -43.78
N GLY A 104 13.60 1.40 -43.48
CA GLY A 104 14.66 2.08 -42.74
C GLY A 104 14.64 1.88 -41.21
N TRP A 105 13.49 1.55 -40.60
CA TRP A 105 13.38 1.37 -39.14
C TRP A 105 13.85 0.01 -38.66
N ASP A 106 13.73 -1.02 -39.51
CA ASP A 106 14.28 -2.36 -39.24
C ASP A 106 15.78 -2.29 -38.90
N ARG A 107 16.52 -1.37 -39.54
CA ARG A 107 17.95 -1.14 -39.23
C ARG A 107 18.20 -0.56 -37.83
N TRP A 108 17.27 0.20 -37.26
CA TRP A 108 17.40 0.79 -35.92
C TRP A 108 16.91 -0.16 -34.81
N PHE A 109 15.88 -0.97 -35.08
CA PHE A 109 15.25 -1.83 -34.07
C PHE A 109 15.59 -3.33 -34.17
N GLN A 110 15.95 -3.87 -35.34
CA GLN A 110 16.32 -5.29 -35.46
C GLN A 110 17.77 -5.59 -35.09
N GLY A 111 18.53 -4.56 -34.69
CA GLY A 111 19.98 -4.65 -34.53
C GLY A 111 20.66 -4.91 -35.89
N ALA A 112 21.95 -4.62 -35.98
CA ALA A 112 22.69 -4.92 -37.21
C ALA A 112 22.74 -6.45 -37.42
N HIS A 113 21.80 -7.00 -38.17
CA HIS A 113 21.72 -8.42 -38.52
C HIS A 113 22.79 -8.74 -39.57
N GLY A 114 24.07 -8.68 -39.17
CA GLY A 114 25.18 -8.86 -40.10
C GLY A 114 26.49 -8.24 -39.65
N SER A 115 26.99 -8.60 -38.47
CA SER A 115 28.44 -8.61 -38.23
C SER A 115 28.77 -9.45 -37.01
N ARG A 116 29.10 -10.73 -37.24
CA ARG A 116 29.99 -11.45 -36.32
C ARG A 116 31.30 -10.66 -36.28
N GLY A 117 31.56 -10.00 -35.17
CA GLY A 117 32.78 -9.24 -34.92
C GLY A 117 32.44 -7.77 -34.69
N ARG A 118 32.75 -7.15 -33.56
CA ARG A 118 33.88 -7.40 -32.66
C ARG A 118 33.44 -7.16 -31.22
N LYS A 119 33.90 -8.07 -30.36
CA LYS A 119 34.11 -7.83 -28.93
C LYS A 119 34.87 -6.52 -28.82
N TRP A 120 34.30 -5.53 -28.15
CA TRP A 120 34.97 -4.48 -27.38
C TRP A 120 33.89 -3.68 -26.67
N TRP A 121 33.73 -3.98 -25.39
CA TRP A 121 33.65 -2.95 -24.36
C TRP A 121 34.69 -3.35 -23.30
N PHE A 122 35.23 -2.34 -22.64
CA PHE A 122 36.28 -2.39 -21.63
C PHE A 122 36.08 -3.49 -20.58
#